data_AF-A0A954HSX7-F1
#
_entry.id   AF-A0A954HSX7-F1
#
_cell.length_a   1.000
_cell.length_b   1.000
_cell.length_c   1.000
_cell.angle_alpha   90.00
_cell.angle_beta   90.00
_cell.angle_gamma   90.00
#
_symmetry.space_group_name_H-M   'P 1'
#
loop_
_entity.id
_entity.type
_entity.pdbx_description
1 polymer ?
#
loop_
_entity_poly.entity_id
_entity_poly.type
_entity_poly.pdbx_seq_one_letter_code
_entity_poly.pdbx_strand_id
1 'polypeptide(L)'
;MSKARRFFETNSIVMLETVSLGLKPPSQPDNQRAATLKCLLSDDQLSIHFVLEGADLITDSLSTLFSSLQSHFNFNSRQRILLDVLPTEVQSQVVAAQGAVHDLTDQTAQLGRHLAESMKSMASFVEQITTDQREKAEQLETDLRQKADQREQELNDRERILHESEAKLQLREHRGVRRETLDKIKTTIEEQKEFGVSEHTTGKGRLIHIVCVVAMIGGLTLSVLTTTAVTLGWVAVGEQTFERTASSNADDSAPLKTVVPVLQVPSIAVYAPFASGMIIFGSTLAFYLRWLNYLYRRHAETEFQNLQFSKDILRASWIAEFTLEANNPTREDQQPFDVPEFLLIQFSKGLFESADGGSVEHPIEELQRYAKQFKKLTVGPIQMESKPDTKAPTT
;
A
#
# COMPACT_ATOMS: atom_id res chain seq x y z
N MET A 1 94.56 39.22 11.56
CA MET A 1 95.28 37.93 11.66
C MET A 1 96.71 37.94 12.27
N SER A 2 97.53 39.02 12.24
CA SER A 2 98.93 38.92 12.72
C SER A 2 99.18 39.16 14.23
N LYS A 3 98.21 39.70 15.00
CA LYS A 3 98.38 39.98 16.45
C LYS A 3 97.95 38.82 17.35
N ALA A 4 96.82 38.17 17.05
CA ALA A 4 96.34 37.01 17.81
C ALA A 4 97.32 35.82 17.73
N ARG A 5 97.83 35.52 16.52
CA ARG A 5 98.80 34.44 16.30
C ARG A 5 100.09 34.61 17.13
N ARG A 6 100.58 35.85 17.25
CA ARG A 6 101.79 36.18 18.01
C ARG A 6 101.59 36.03 19.52
N PHE A 7 100.39 36.28 20.03
CA PHE A 7 100.06 36.10 21.44
C PHE A 7 100.07 34.61 21.84
N PHE A 8 99.57 33.73 20.96
CA PHE A 8 99.54 32.28 21.23
C PHE A 8 100.90 31.60 21.06
N GLU A 9 101.70 32.00 20.07
CA GLU A 9 103.07 31.47 19.88
C GLU A 9 104.00 31.82 21.05
N THR A 10 103.84 32.99 21.68
CA THR A 10 104.70 33.42 22.79
C THR A 10 104.38 32.70 24.12
N ASN A 11 103.16 32.20 24.30
CA ASN A 11 102.70 31.63 25.57
C ASN A 11 102.72 30.09 25.62
N SER A 12 103.34 29.41 24.64
CA SER A 12 103.43 27.94 24.59
C SER A 12 102.07 27.24 24.68
N ILE A 13 101.00 27.87 24.18
CA ILE A 13 99.67 27.27 24.12
C ILE A 13 99.58 26.54 22.78
N VAL A 14 99.70 25.22 22.82
CA VAL A 14 99.52 24.35 21.65
C VAL A 14 98.15 24.64 21.03
N MET A 15 98.12 25.13 19.78
CA MET A 15 96.89 25.22 19.00
C MET A 15 96.41 23.79 18.74
N LEU A 16 95.46 23.32 19.55
CA LEU A 16 94.73 22.09 19.29
C LEU A 16 93.72 22.37 18.18
N GLU A 17 94.12 22.13 16.94
CA GLU A 17 93.31 22.42 15.76
C GLU A 17 92.05 21.54 15.67
N THR A 18 92.01 20.41 16.38
CA THR A 18 90.76 19.66 16.65
C THR A 18 90.97 18.72 17.85
N VAL A 19 90.15 18.81 18.89
CA VAL A 19 90.09 17.80 19.97
C VAL A 19 88.86 16.93 19.73
N SER A 20 89.05 15.73 19.20
CA SER A 20 88.00 14.72 19.10
C SER A 20 88.03 13.83 20.34
N LEU A 21 87.12 14.10 21.30
CA LEU A 21 86.88 13.19 22.43
C LEU A 21 85.97 12.04 21.95
N GLY A 22 86.57 10.93 21.56
CA GLY A 22 85.84 9.69 21.27
C GLY A 22 85.41 9.00 22.56
N LEU A 23 84.19 9.24 23.03
CA LEU A 23 83.58 8.43 24.08
C LEU A 23 83.03 7.15 23.44
N LYS A 24 83.72 6.02 23.67
CA LYS A 24 83.29 4.70 23.20
C LYS A 24 82.42 4.05 24.28
N PRO A 25 81.10 3.88 24.09
CA PRO A 25 80.28 3.15 25.05
C PRO A 25 80.65 1.66 25.05
N PRO A 26 80.62 0.99 26.21
CA PRO A 26 80.81 -0.46 26.28
C PRO A 26 79.56 -1.16 25.72
N SER A 27 79.75 -1.91 24.64
CA SER A 27 78.87 -2.98 24.11
C SER A 27 77.43 -2.63 23.67
N GLN A 28 77.23 -2.21 22.41
CA GLN A 28 76.11 -2.65 21.55
C GLN A 28 76.31 -2.21 20.07
N PRO A 29 75.73 -2.93 19.08
CA PRO A 29 76.08 -2.79 17.66
C PRO A 29 75.22 -1.76 16.90
N ASP A 30 75.88 -1.03 16.00
CA ASP A 30 75.37 -0.36 14.79
C ASP A 30 74.15 0.57 14.89
N ASN A 31 74.26 1.60 15.72
CA ASN A 31 73.79 2.94 15.33
C ASN A 31 74.72 4.00 15.96
N GLN A 32 75.76 4.37 15.22
CA GLN A 32 76.75 5.36 15.66
C GLN A 32 76.10 6.75 15.76
N ARG A 33 75.65 7.14 16.95
CA ARG A 33 75.38 8.55 17.24
C ARG A 33 76.66 9.18 17.77
N ALA A 34 77.37 9.90 16.89
CA ALA A 34 78.60 10.60 17.22
C ALA A 34 78.27 11.99 17.80
N ALA A 35 78.62 12.23 19.06
CA ALA A 35 78.68 13.60 19.59
C ALA A 35 79.89 14.29 18.96
N THR A 36 79.65 15.34 18.17
CA THR A 36 80.74 16.09 17.51
C THR A 36 80.90 17.43 18.21
N LEU A 37 82.08 17.64 18.81
CA LEU A 37 82.44 18.90 19.45
C LEU A 37 83.19 19.75 18.44
N LYS A 38 82.56 20.81 17.94
CA LYS A 38 83.20 21.75 17.00
C LYS A 38 83.64 22.98 17.78
N CYS A 39 84.95 23.17 17.86
CA CYS A 39 85.54 24.38 18.42
C CYS A 39 85.85 25.32 17.26
N LEU A 40 85.16 26.45 17.20
CA LEU A 40 85.39 27.49 16.20
C LEU A 40 86.09 28.67 16.89
N LEU A 41 87.28 28.99 16.41
CA LEU A 41 88.04 30.16 16.86
C LEU A 41 87.89 31.24 15.78
N SER A 42 87.09 32.27 16.05
CA SER A 42 86.88 33.38 15.12
C SER A 42 87.31 34.67 15.79
N ASP A 43 88.40 35.27 15.27
CA ASP A 43 89.12 36.53 15.51
C ASP A 43 89.10 37.25 16.89
N ASP A 44 88.24 36.91 17.85
CA ASP A 44 88.34 37.21 19.30
C ASP A 44 87.38 36.38 20.19
N GLN A 45 86.66 35.38 19.63
CA GLN A 45 85.78 34.50 20.39
C GLN A 45 86.09 33.01 20.14
N LEU A 46 86.21 32.27 21.24
CA LEU A 46 86.17 30.81 21.25
C LEU A 46 84.71 30.38 21.39
N SER A 47 84.07 29.94 20.31
CA SER A 47 82.74 29.34 20.36
C SER A 47 82.84 27.82 20.33
N ILE A 48 82.34 27.18 21.37
CA ILE A 48 82.24 25.72 21.46
C ILE A 48 80.81 25.33 21.13
N HIS A 49 80.60 24.73 19.96
CA HIS A 49 79.28 24.27 19.54
C HIS A 49 79.14 22.77 19.83
N PHE A 50 78.13 22.44 20.64
CA PHE A 50 77.74 21.07 20.94
C PHE A 50 76.52 20.70 20.11
N VAL A 51 76.64 19.68 19.28
CA VAL A 51 75.51 19.08 18.56
C VAL A 51 75.25 17.72 19.19
N LEU A 52 74.16 17.62 19.95
CA LEU A 52 73.76 16.41 20.69
C LEU A 52 72.38 15.97 20.19
N GLU A 53 72.27 14.75 19.66
CA GLU A 53 71.00 14.14 19.26
C GLU A 53 70.49 13.19 20.36
N GLY A 54 69.53 13.67 21.16
CA GLY A 54 68.83 12.89 22.20
C GLY A 54 68.85 13.55 23.57
N ALA A 55 67.69 13.71 24.21
CA ALA A 55 67.53 14.50 25.44
C ALA A 55 68.23 13.90 26.67
N ASP A 56 68.29 12.56 26.78
CA ASP A 56 68.78 11.90 28.00
C ASP A 56 70.32 11.81 28.09
N LEU A 57 71.04 11.97 26.96
CA LEU A 57 72.51 11.98 26.93
C LEU A 57 73.12 13.35 27.33
N ILE A 58 72.29 14.40 27.34
CA ILE A 58 72.73 15.78 27.55
C ILE A 58 73.15 15.99 29.01
N THR A 59 72.41 15.44 29.97
CA THR A 59 72.65 15.64 31.41
C THR A 59 73.93 14.96 31.90
N ASP A 60 74.20 13.73 31.46
CA ASP A 60 75.40 12.97 31.89
C ASP A 60 76.68 13.49 31.21
N SER A 61 76.59 13.89 29.94
CA SER A 61 77.74 14.42 29.22
C SER A 61 78.15 15.82 29.72
N LEU A 62 77.17 16.68 30.02
CA LEU A 62 77.44 18.02 30.56
C LEU A 62 78.03 17.96 31.97
N SER A 63 77.54 17.07 32.84
CA SER A 63 78.07 16.93 34.20
C SER A 63 79.52 16.43 34.21
N THR A 64 79.86 15.50 33.31
CA THR A 64 81.23 14.98 33.16
C THR A 64 82.18 16.02 32.56
N LEU A 65 81.70 16.82 31.61
CA LEU A 65 82.50 17.91 31.02
C LEU A 65 82.73 19.05 32.00
N PHE A 66 81.71 19.42 32.79
CA PHE A 66 81.84 20.42 33.85
C PHE A 66 82.80 19.97 34.96
N SER A 67 82.69 18.72 35.42
CA SER A 67 83.60 18.17 36.43
C SER A 67 85.05 18.10 35.93
N SER A 68 85.26 17.74 34.66
CA SER A 68 86.60 17.74 34.05
C SER A 68 87.18 19.15 33.90
N LEU A 69 86.39 20.11 33.41
CA LEU A 69 86.76 21.54 33.34
C LEU A 69 87.10 22.08 34.73
N GLN A 70 86.29 21.77 35.75
CA GLN A 70 86.52 22.21 37.12
C GLN A 70 87.78 21.59 37.74
N SER A 71 88.13 20.35 37.36
CA SER A 71 89.37 19.71 37.82
C SER A 71 90.63 20.31 37.19
N HIS A 72 90.58 20.66 35.90
CA HIS A 72 91.71 21.20 35.15
C HIS A 72 91.87 22.72 35.32
N PHE A 73 90.77 23.45 35.45
CA PHE A 73 90.76 24.84 35.90
C PHE A 73 90.72 24.89 37.42
N ASN A 74 91.76 24.36 38.07
CA ASN A 74 91.98 24.57 39.50
C ASN A 74 92.45 26.02 39.73
N PHE A 75 91.52 26.96 39.56
CA PHE A 75 91.71 28.40 39.62
C PHE A 75 92.32 28.84 40.97
N ASN A 76 92.09 28.05 42.01
CA ASN A 76 92.62 28.27 43.36
C ASN A 76 94.16 28.26 43.45
N SER A 77 94.86 27.49 42.60
CA SER A 77 96.33 27.42 42.67
C SER A 77 97.03 28.63 42.04
N ARG A 78 96.48 29.17 40.94
CA ARG A 78 97.01 30.38 40.29
C ARG A 78 96.58 31.67 40.99
N GLN A 79 95.46 31.67 41.70
CA GLN A 79 94.99 32.84 42.45
C GLN A 79 95.87 33.17 43.66
N ARG A 80 96.38 32.16 44.37
CA ARG A 80 97.34 32.38 45.48
C ARG A 80 98.65 33.00 45.00
N ILE A 81 99.13 32.60 43.83
CA ILE A 81 100.35 33.14 43.23
C ILE A 81 100.14 34.58 42.74
N LEU A 82 98.95 34.91 42.21
CA LEU A 82 98.61 36.29 41.80
C LEU A 82 98.39 37.22 42.99
N LEU A 83 97.80 36.74 44.09
CA LEU A 83 97.57 37.55 45.28
C LEU A 83 98.90 37.99 45.93
N ASP A 84 99.93 37.15 45.99
CA ASP A 84 101.24 37.51 46.58
C ASP A 84 102.02 38.59 45.81
N VAL A 85 101.69 38.84 44.53
CA VAL A 85 102.39 39.80 43.66
C VAL A 85 101.63 41.12 43.52
N LEU A 86 100.35 41.16 43.91
CA LEU A 86 99.49 42.33 43.76
C LEU A 86 99.59 43.28 44.98
N PRO A 87 99.54 44.61 44.78
CA PRO A 87 99.48 45.59 45.87
C PRO A 87 98.29 45.33 46.82
N THR A 88 98.46 45.62 48.10
CA THR A 88 97.46 45.37 49.16
C THR A 88 96.09 46.00 48.89
N GLU A 89 96.01 47.15 48.22
CA GLU A 89 94.72 47.72 47.79
C GLU A 89 93.95 46.77 46.85
N VAL A 90 94.64 46.12 45.90
CA VAL A 90 94.00 45.28 44.87
C VAL A 90 93.58 43.93 45.44
N GLN A 91 94.32 43.39 46.43
CA GLN A 91 93.94 42.15 47.12
C GLN A 91 92.56 42.25 47.78
N SER A 92 92.25 43.39 48.42
CA SER A 92 90.95 43.61 49.06
C SER A 92 89.78 43.60 48.06
N GLN A 93 89.99 44.16 46.86
CA GLN A 93 89.00 44.15 45.78
C GLN A 93 88.82 42.76 45.19
N VAL A 94 89.90 41.97 45.07
CA VAL A 94 89.82 40.58 44.59
C VAL A 94 89.07 39.69 45.57
N VAL A 95 89.31 39.83 46.89
CA VAL A 95 88.57 39.09 47.93
C VAL A 95 87.09 39.50 47.95
N ALA A 96 86.78 40.79 47.82
CA ALA A 96 85.40 41.26 47.70
C ALA A 96 84.70 40.72 46.43
N ALA A 97 85.39 40.70 45.29
CA ALA A 97 84.88 40.12 44.05
C ALA A 97 84.69 38.61 44.16
N GLN A 98 85.59 37.88 44.84
CA GLN A 98 85.43 36.45 45.11
C GLN A 98 84.23 36.17 46.02
N GLY A 99 84.01 36.97 47.07
CA GLY A 99 82.81 36.88 47.91
C GLY A 99 81.54 37.07 47.09
N ALA A 100 81.51 38.07 46.20
CA ALA A 100 80.37 38.29 45.30
C ALA A 100 80.16 37.13 44.31
N VAL A 101 81.22 36.52 43.79
CA VAL A 101 81.12 35.33 42.92
C VAL A 101 80.62 34.11 43.70
N HIS A 102 81.06 33.93 44.95
CA HIS A 102 80.57 32.87 45.81
C HIS A 102 79.07 33.05 46.11
N ASP A 103 78.64 34.25 46.49
CA ASP A 103 77.23 34.57 46.74
C ASP A 103 76.37 34.37 45.49
N LEU A 104 76.87 34.76 44.30
CA LEU A 104 76.20 34.48 43.03
C LEU A 104 76.10 32.99 42.73
N THR A 105 77.14 32.22 43.07
CA THR A 105 77.15 30.76 42.88
C THR A 105 76.14 30.10 43.81
N ASP A 106 76.06 30.53 45.06
CA ASP A 106 75.07 30.05 46.03
C ASP A 106 73.65 30.44 45.63
N GLN A 107 73.43 31.68 45.17
CA GLN A 107 72.13 32.11 44.63
C GLN A 107 71.74 31.31 43.38
N THR A 108 72.69 31.01 42.49
CA THR A 108 72.46 30.18 41.30
C THR A 108 72.12 28.74 41.70
N ALA A 109 72.78 28.20 42.73
CA ALA A 109 72.47 26.87 43.27
C ALA A 109 71.11 26.81 43.98
N GLN A 110 70.70 27.88 44.67
CA GLN A 110 69.36 28.00 45.26
C GLN A 110 68.28 28.13 44.17
N LEU A 111 68.52 28.96 43.15
CA LEU A 111 67.64 29.09 42.00
C LEU A 111 67.52 27.78 41.23
N GLY A 112 68.62 27.06 41.05
CA GLY A 112 68.63 25.73 40.44
C GLY A 112 67.80 24.72 41.24
N ARG A 113 67.89 24.73 42.57
CA ARG A 113 67.05 23.89 43.45
C ARG A 113 65.57 24.27 43.35
N HIS A 114 65.23 25.56 43.38
CA HIS A 114 63.85 26.01 43.20
C HIS A 114 63.28 25.69 41.83
N LEU A 115 64.08 25.81 40.77
CA LEU A 115 63.70 25.44 39.41
C LEU A 115 63.46 23.93 39.32
N ALA A 116 64.35 23.11 39.87
CA ALA A 116 64.19 21.66 39.90
C ALA A 116 62.92 21.23 40.64
N GLU A 117 62.62 21.83 41.80
CA GLU A 117 61.40 21.54 42.57
C GLU A 117 60.15 22.01 41.83
N SER A 118 60.18 23.21 41.21
CA SER A 118 59.09 23.74 40.39
C SER A 118 58.84 22.87 39.15
N MET A 119 59.90 22.41 38.49
CA MET A 119 59.79 21.49 37.34
C MET A 119 59.23 20.13 37.76
N LYS A 120 59.64 19.61 38.93
CA LYS A 120 59.08 18.37 39.48
C LYS A 120 57.59 18.51 39.82
N SER A 121 57.21 19.62 40.46
CA SER A 121 55.80 19.92 40.74
C SER A 121 54.98 20.07 39.46
N MET A 122 55.49 20.80 38.46
CA MET A 122 54.83 20.97 37.17
C MET A 122 54.69 19.64 36.43
N ALA A 123 55.72 18.79 36.43
CA ALA A 123 55.66 17.47 35.83
C ALA A 123 54.55 16.61 36.47
N SER A 124 54.47 16.58 37.80
CA SER A 124 53.40 15.84 38.50
C SER A 124 51.99 16.41 38.23
N PHE A 125 51.87 17.74 38.09
CA PHE A 125 50.60 18.38 37.77
C PHE A 125 50.15 18.09 36.33
N VAL A 126 51.09 18.15 35.38
CA VAL A 126 50.83 17.77 33.98
C VAL A 126 50.42 16.31 33.90
N GLU A 127 51.14 15.42 34.59
CA GLU A 127 50.79 14.00 34.67
C GLU A 127 49.36 13.84 35.23
N GLN A 128 49.04 14.48 36.35
CA GLN A 128 47.71 14.42 36.96
C GLN A 128 46.60 14.92 36.02
N ILE A 129 46.79 16.06 35.35
CA ILE A 129 45.82 16.58 34.36
C ILE A 129 45.67 15.61 33.20
N THR A 130 46.77 15.07 32.67
CA THR A 130 46.69 14.14 31.55
C THR A 130 45.96 12.85 31.93
N THR A 131 46.14 12.36 33.15
CA THR A 131 45.39 11.20 33.66
C THR A 131 43.91 11.51 33.87
N ASP A 132 43.55 12.64 34.48
CA ASP A 132 42.15 13.06 34.69
C ASP A 132 41.41 13.28 33.36
N GLN A 133 42.07 13.89 32.37
CA GLN A 133 41.49 14.07 31.03
C GLN A 133 41.31 12.74 30.30
N ARG A 134 42.25 11.80 30.47
CA ARG A 134 42.13 10.45 29.90
C ARG A 134 40.98 9.68 30.54
N GLU A 135 40.85 9.71 31.86
CA GLU A 135 39.74 9.07 32.58
C GLU A 135 38.39 9.67 32.18
N LYS A 136 38.28 11.00 32.06
CA LYS A 136 37.05 11.66 31.58
C LYS A 136 36.72 11.30 30.14
N ALA A 137 37.71 11.22 29.27
CA ALA A 137 37.52 10.81 27.89
C ALA A 137 37.01 9.37 27.81
N GLU A 138 37.59 8.46 28.61
CA GLU A 138 37.19 7.06 28.67
C GLU A 138 35.77 6.91 29.26
N GLN A 139 35.45 7.62 30.34
CA GLN A 139 34.10 7.63 30.92
C GLN A 139 33.06 8.14 29.92
N LEU A 140 33.33 9.26 29.25
CA LEU A 140 32.42 9.82 28.25
C LEU A 140 32.25 8.89 27.04
N GLU A 141 33.32 8.21 26.62
CA GLU A 141 33.23 7.19 25.56
C GLU A 141 32.37 6.01 26.00
N THR A 142 32.51 5.52 27.23
CA THR A 142 31.67 4.42 27.74
C THR A 142 30.20 4.81 27.89
N ASP A 143 29.90 6.02 28.39
CA ASP A 143 28.52 6.53 28.50
C ASP A 143 27.88 6.73 27.12
N LEU A 144 28.62 7.26 26.14
CA LEU A 144 28.14 7.41 24.77
C LEU A 144 27.88 6.05 24.12
N ARG A 145 28.75 5.06 24.33
CA ARG A 145 28.53 3.68 23.85
C ARG A 145 27.29 3.07 24.48
N GLN A 146 27.13 3.15 25.80
CA GLN A 146 25.94 2.65 26.49
C GLN A 146 24.65 3.31 25.99
N LYS A 147 24.66 4.63 25.76
CA LYS A 147 23.51 5.35 25.20
C LYS A 147 23.22 4.97 23.75
N ALA A 148 24.24 4.71 22.95
CA ALA A 148 24.08 4.22 21.58
C ALA A 148 23.43 2.84 21.58
N ASP A 149 23.94 1.92 22.41
CA ASP A 149 23.41 0.56 22.53
C ASP A 149 21.95 0.56 23.03
N GLN A 150 21.62 1.41 24.01
CA GLN A 150 20.24 1.56 24.51
C GLN A 150 19.29 2.06 23.44
N ARG A 151 19.70 3.06 22.64
CA ARG A 151 18.87 3.58 21.55
C ARG A 151 18.71 2.55 20.44
N GLU A 152 19.74 1.78 20.13
CA GLU A 152 19.65 0.72 19.14
C GLU A 152 18.67 -0.37 19.59
N GLN A 153 18.69 -0.76 20.86
CA GLN A 153 17.71 -1.67 21.44
C GLN A 153 16.28 -1.08 21.39
N GLU A 154 16.10 0.19 21.76
CA GLU A 154 14.79 0.86 21.71
C GLU A 154 14.24 0.93 20.27
N LEU A 155 15.10 1.21 19.28
CA LEU A 155 14.72 1.22 17.87
C LEU A 155 14.33 -0.17 17.39
N ASN A 156 15.12 -1.19 17.70
CA ASN A 156 14.81 -2.58 17.33
C ASN A 156 13.50 -3.07 17.96
N ASP A 157 13.24 -2.73 19.23
CA ASP A 157 11.98 -3.07 19.89
C ASP A 157 10.79 -2.33 19.27
N ARG A 158 10.94 -1.05 18.91
CA ARG A 158 9.91 -0.28 18.19
C ARG A 158 9.64 -0.85 16.81
N GLU A 159 10.67 -1.19 16.05
CA GLU A 159 10.53 -1.79 14.73
C GLU A 159 9.80 -3.14 14.82
N ARG A 160 10.12 -3.96 15.82
CA ARG A 160 9.40 -5.22 16.06
C ARG A 160 7.92 -4.98 16.37
N ILE A 161 7.60 -4.02 17.24
CA ILE A 161 6.21 -3.66 17.58
C ILE A 161 5.46 -3.12 16.36
N LEU A 162 6.11 -2.26 15.56
CA LEU A 162 5.51 -1.70 14.35
C LEU A 162 5.22 -2.82 13.35
N HIS A 163 6.16 -3.72 13.10
CA HIS A 163 5.99 -4.85 12.20
C HIS A 163 4.87 -5.80 12.66
N GLU A 164 4.78 -6.06 13.97
CA GLU A 164 3.67 -6.84 14.55
C GLU A 164 2.32 -6.12 14.38
N SER A 165 2.29 -4.80 14.55
CA SER A 165 1.07 -3.99 14.39
C SER A 165 0.63 -3.90 12.93
N GLU A 166 1.56 -3.76 11.98
CA GLU A 166 1.30 -3.69 10.56
C GLU A 166 0.73 -5.02 10.06
N ALA A 167 1.30 -6.15 10.48
CA ALA A 167 0.76 -7.47 10.20
C ALA A 167 -0.68 -7.63 10.73
N LYS A 168 -0.97 -7.14 11.95
CA LYS A 168 -2.33 -7.15 12.51
C LYS A 168 -3.30 -6.23 11.75
N LEU A 169 -2.84 -5.09 11.26
CA LEU A 169 -3.65 -4.14 10.49
C LEU A 169 -3.97 -4.68 9.10
N GLN A 170 -3.01 -5.23 8.38
CA GLN A 170 -3.24 -5.87 7.07
C GLN A 170 -4.26 -7.01 7.21
N LEU A 171 -4.15 -7.83 8.26
CA LEU A 171 -5.14 -8.87 8.58
C LEU A 171 -6.56 -8.33 8.80
N ARG A 172 -6.69 -7.18 9.46
CA ARG A 172 -7.99 -6.52 9.70
C ARG A 172 -8.54 -5.86 8.44
N GLU A 173 -7.68 -5.22 7.66
CA GLU A 173 -8.05 -4.51 6.43
C GLU A 173 -8.57 -5.48 5.37
N HIS A 174 -7.87 -6.59 5.11
CA HIS A 174 -8.34 -7.61 4.17
C HIS A 174 -9.70 -8.21 4.57
N ARG A 175 -9.96 -8.36 5.88
CA ARG A 175 -11.24 -8.87 6.38
C ARG A 175 -12.35 -7.82 6.29
N GLY A 176 -12.02 -6.55 6.57
CA GLY A 176 -12.93 -5.42 6.50
C GLY A 176 -13.37 -5.07 5.07
N VAL A 177 -12.40 -4.89 4.16
CA VAL A 177 -12.65 -4.57 2.75
C VAL A 177 -13.52 -5.64 2.09
N ARG A 178 -13.30 -6.91 2.43
CA ARG A 178 -14.09 -8.01 1.87
C ARG A 178 -15.55 -7.99 2.35
N ARG A 179 -15.78 -7.74 3.63
CA ARG A 179 -17.14 -7.56 4.18
C ARG A 179 -17.82 -6.35 3.59
N GLU A 180 -17.11 -5.24 3.45
CA GLU A 180 -17.64 -4.03 2.80
C GLU A 180 -18.00 -4.30 1.34
N THR A 181 -17.18 -5.06 0.61
CA THR A 181 -17.47 -5.43 -0.78
C THR A 181 -18.69 -6.34 -0.87
N LEU A 182 -18.85 -7.27 0.07
CA LEU A 182 -20.05 -8.13 0.15
C LEU A 182 -21.29 -7.35 0.54
N ASP A 183 -21.19 -6.44 1.49
CA ASP A 183 -22.28 -5.56 1.87
C ASP A 183 -22.65 -4.66 0.70
N LYS A 184 -21.68 -4.10 -0.04
CA LYS A 184 -21.94 -3.35 -1.29
C LYS A 184 -22.64 -4.20 -2.34
N ILE A 185 -22.19 -5.44 -2.57
CA ILE A 185 -22.87 -6.35 -3.50
C ILE A 185 -24.29 -6.64 -3.01
N LYS A 186 -24.48 -6.85 -1.70
CA LYS A 186 -25.78 -7.10 -1.11
C LYS A 186 -26.71 -5.89 -1.22
N THR A 187 -26.22 -4.69 -0.89
CA THR A 187 -26.98 -3.44 -1.02
C THR A 187 -27.28 -3.17 -2.47
N THR A 188 -26.34 -3.36 -3.39
CA THR A 188 -26.61 -3.26 -4.83
C THR A 188 -27.64 -4.29 -5.25
N ILE A 189 -27.56 -5.56 -4.85
CA ILE A 189 -28.59 -6.57 -5.18
C ILE A 189 -29.97 -6.19 -4.58
N GLU A 190 -30.00 -5.62 -3.37
CA GLU A 190 -31.24 -5.17 -2.72
C GLU A 190 -31.82 -3.91 -3.38
N GLU A 191 -31.01 -2.93 -3.75
CA GLU A 191 -31.39 -1.78 -4.58
C GLU A 191 -31.86 -2.26 -5.97
N GLN A 192 -31.21 -3.29 -6.49
CA GLN A 192 -31.57 -3.96 -7.73
C GLN A 192 -32.73 -4.96 -7.58
N LYS A 193 -33.34 -5.17 -6.40
CA LYS A 193 -34.63 -5.88 -6.31
C LYS A 193 -35.75 -5.10 -7.00
N GLU A 194 -35.55 -3.80 -7.21
CA GLU A 194 -36.37 -3.00 -8.12
C GLU A 194 -35.98 -3.14 -9.60
N PHE A 195 -35.24 -4.19 -9.99
CA PHE A 195 -35.31 -4.74 -11.34
C PHE A 195 -36.71 -5.35 -11.59
N GLY A 196 -37.73 -4.50 -11.45
CA GLY A 196 -38.92 -4.62 -12.25
C GLY A 196 -38.46 -4.79 -13.69
N VAL A 197 -39.00 -5.81 -14.33
CA VAL A 197 -38.86 -6.10 -15.76
C VAL A 197 -38.69 -4.78 -16.49
N SER A 198 -37.52 -4.59 -17.14
CA SER A 198 -37.10 -3.27 -17.64
C SER A 198 -38.28 -2.57 -18.30
N GLU A 199 -38.40 -1.26 -18.10
CA GLU A 199 -39.56 -0.48 -18.55
C GLU A 199 -39.89 -0.72 -20.04
N HIS A 200 -38.86 -1.07 -20.82
CA HIS A 200 -38.93 -1.46 -22.22
C HIS A 200 -39.68 -2.78 -22.48
N THR A 201 -39.65 -3.73 -21.54
CA THR A 201 -40.31 -5.04 -21.64
C THR A 201 -41.75 -4.96 -21.12
N THR A 202 -42.02 -4.21 -20.05
CA THR A 202 -43.39 -3.92 -19.58
C THR A 202 -44.17 -3.07 -20.59
N GLY A 203 -43.50 -2.16 -21.30
CA GLY A 203 -44.10 -1.36 -22.37
C GLY A 203 -44.74 -2.20 -23.49
N LYS A 204 -44.14 -3.35 -23.85
CA LYS A 204 -44.71 -4.24 -24.88
C LYS A 204 -45.98 -4.96 -24.41
N GLY A 205 -46.07 -5.30 -23.12
CA GLY A 205 -47.27 -5.91 -22.53
C GLY A 205 -48.48 -4.97 -22.59
N ARG A 206 -48.27 -3.67 -22.38
CA ARG A 206 -49.34 -2.65 -22.45
C ARG A 206 -50.05 -2.60 -23.79
N LEU A 207 -49.34 -2.77 -24.90
CA LEU A 207 -49.96 -2.78 -26.24
C LEU A 207 -50.95 -3.95 -26.39
N ILE A 208 -50.57 -5.15 -25.91
CA ILE A 208 -51.44 -6.34 -25.96
C ILE A 208 -52.68 -6.14 -25.09
N HIS A 209 -52.53 -5.55 -23.90
CA HIS A 209 -53.65 -5.16 -23.06
C HIS A 209 -54.61 -4.21 -23.77
N ILE A 210 -54.10 -3.13 -24.38
CA ILE A 210 -54.92 -2.15 -25.09
C ILE A 210 -55.68 -2.83 -26.25
N VAL A 211 -54.99 -3.64 -27.06
CA VAL A 211 -55.61 -4.36 -28.18
C VAL A 211 -56.71 -5.31 -27.71
N CYS A 212 -56.47 -6.09 -26.66
CA CYS A 212 -57.48 -7.02 -26.13
C CYS A 212 -58.68 -6.28 -25.52
N VAL A 213 -58.44 -5.17 -24.79
CA VAL A 213 -59.51 -4.36 -24.20
C VAL A 213 -60.35 -3.69 -25.28
N VAL A 214 -59.73 -3.11 -26.31
CA VAL A 214 -60.43 -2.52 -27.46
C VAL A 214 -61.26 -3.57 -28.19
N ALA A 215 -60.72 -4.77 -28.42
CA ALA A 215 -61.46 -5.86 -29.07
C ALA A 215 -62.65 -6.35 -28.21
N MET A 216 -62.48 -6.46 -26.89
CA MET A 216 -63.58 -6.81 -25.97
C MET A 216 -64.67 -5.73 -25.97
N ILE A 217 -64.30 -4.46 -25.87
CA ILE A 217 -65.26 -3.35 -25.94
C ILE A 217 -65.96 -3.35 -27.29
N GLY A 218 -65.23 -3.54 -28.39
CA GLY A 218 -65.79 -3.61 -29.75
C GLY A 218 -66.78 -4.76 -29.94
N GLY A 219 -66.46 -5.96 -29.42
CA GLY A 219 -67.39 -7.10 -29.45
C GLY A 219 -68.66 -6.83 -28.65
N LEU A 220 -68.53 -6.20 -27.48
CA LEU A 220 -69.66 -5.87 -26.60
C LEU A 220 -70.53 -4.74 -27.16
N THR A 221 -69.93 -3.69 -27.73
CA THR A 221 -70.66 -2.59 -28.37
C THR A 221 -71.39 -3.06 -29.62
N LEU A 222 -70.77 -3.91 -30.44
CA LEU A 222 -71.42 -4.53 -31.60
C LEU A 222 -72.61 -5.40 -31.18
N SER A 223 -72.45 -6.18 -30.11
CA SER A 223 -73.52 -7.01 -29.53
C SER A 223 -74.69 -6.15 -29.04
N VAL A 224 -74.43 -5.07 -28.31
CA VAL A 224 -75.48 -4.16 -27.81
C VAL A 224 -76.17 -3.43 -28.97
N LEU A 225 -75.40 -2.86 -29.91
CA LEU A 225 -75.95 -2.08 -31.01
C LEU A 225 -76.80 -2.92 -31.97
N THR A 226 -76.43 -4.18 -32.18
CA THR A 226 -77.24 -5.10 -32.98
C THR A 226 -78.52 -5.51 -32.26
N THR A 227 -78.47 -5.76 -30.94
CA THR A 227 -79.69 -6.03 -30.17
C THR A 227 -80.64 -4.84 -30.14
N THR A 228 -80.12 -3.61 -29.95
CA THR A 228 -80.97 -2.41 -29.95
C THR A 228 -81.60 -2.16 -31.32
N ALA A 229 -80.83 -2.27 -32.40
CA ALA A 229 -81.35 -2.14 -33.76
C ALA A 229 -82.45 -3.18 -34.07
N VAL A 230 -82.25 -4.43 -33.67
CA VAL A 230 -83.27 -5.48 -33.80
C VAL A 230 -84.51 -5.10 -33.00
N THR A 231 -84.38 -4.75 -31.71
CA THR A 231 -85.54 -4.41 -30.87
C THR A 231 -86.33 -3.21 -31.40
N LEU A 232 -85.65 -2.16 -31.88
CA LEU A 232 -86.31 -0.99 -32.48
C LEU A 232 -87.01 -1.34 -33.79
N GLY A 233 -86.40 -2.18 -34.62
CA GLY A 233 -87.03 -2.69 -35.84
C GLY A 233 -88.31 -3.48 -35.57
N TRP A 234 -88.32 -4.30 -34.51
CA TRP A 234 -89.51 -5.03 -34.07
C TRP A 234 -90.64 -4.10 -33.62
N VAL A 235 -90.32 -3.05 -32.86
CA VAL A 235 -91.32 -2.04 -32.41
C VAL A 235 -91.93 -1.31 -33.60
N ALA A 236 -91.11 -0.84 -34.55
CA ALA A 236 -91.59 -0.10 -35.71
C ALA A 236 -92.50 -0.93 -36.64
N VAL A 237 -92.18 -2.21 -36.85
CA VAL A 237 -93.03 -3.12 -37.65
C VAL A 237 -94.35 -3.42 -36.93
N GLY A 238 -94.32 -3.55 -35.60
CA GLY A 238 -95.53 -3.72 -34.78
C GLY A 238 -96.49 -2.54 -34.89
N GLU A 239 -95.98 -1.31 -34.91
CA GLU A 239 -96.80 -0.10 -35.03
C GLU A 239 -97.47 0.00 -36.41
N GLN A 240 -96.74 -0.25 -37.50
CA GLN A 240 -97.30 -0.22 -38.87
C GLN A 240 -98.37 -1.30 -39.12
N THR A 241 -98.21 -2.48 -38.52
CA THR A 241 -99.20 -3.56 -38.66
C THR A 241 -100.47 -3.29 -37.86
N PHE A 242 -100.35 -2.65 -36.70
CA PHE A 242 -101.49 -2.23 -35.89
C PHE A 242 -102.34 -1.18 -36.61
N GLU A 243 -101.73 -0.11 -37.15
CA GLU A 243 -102.46 0.93 -37.88
C GLU A 243 -103.19 0.40 -39.12
N ARG A 244 -102.56 -0.49 -39.90
CA ARG A 244 -103.21 -1.11 -41.07
C ARG A 244 -104.41 -1.97 -40.70
N THR A 245 -104.37 -2.65 -39.56
CA THR A 245 -105.47 -3.50 -39.09
C THR A 245 -106.60 -2.68 -38.48
N ALA A 246 -106.28 -1.56 -37.80
CA ALA A 246 -107.28 -0.63 -37.29
C ALA A 246 -108.02 0.10 -38.42
N SER A 247 -107.30 0.44 -39.50
CA SER A 247 -107.87 1.13 -40.68
C SER A 247 -108.81 0.25 -41.51
N SER A 248 -108.60 -1.07 -41.58
CA SER A 248 -109.40 -1.95 -42.46
C SER A 248 -110.77 -2.35 -41.89
N ASN A 249 -111.09 -1.98 -40.65
CA ASN A 249 -112.34 -2.39 -39.98
C ASN A 249 -113.47 -1.34 -40.06
N ALA A 250 -113.31 -0.27 -40.85
CA ALA A 250 -114.31 0.79 -40.96
C ALA A 250 -115.43 0.53 -41.99
N ASP A 251 -115.44 -0.63 -42.67
CA ASP A 251 -116.48 -0.98 -43.65
C ASP A 251 -117.38 -2.10 -43.08
N ASP A 252 -118.54 -1.69 -42.55
CA ASP A 252 -119.56 -2.53 -41.91
C ASP A 252 -120.27 -3.43 -42.93
N SER A 253 -119.99 -4.74 -42.96
CA SER A 253 -120.98 -5.80 -43.26
C SER A 253 -120.42 -7.25 -43.36
N ALA A 254 -119.12 -7.51 -43.21
CA ALA A 254 -118.58 -8.87 -43.33
C ALA A 254 -118.35 -9.57 -41.96
N PRO A 255 -118.64 -10.88 -41.83
CA PRO A 255 -118.54 -11.60 -40.56
C PRO A 255 -117.10 -11.71 -40.08
N LEU A 256 -116.89 -11.52 -38.76
CA LEU A 256 -115.61 -11.55 -38.05
C LEU A 256 -114.70 -12.70 -38.51
N LYS A 257 -113.74 -12.39 -39.41
CA LYS A 257 -112.53 -13.18 -39.54
C LYS A 257 -111.62 -12.78 -38.39
N THR A 258 -111.51 -13.64 -37.39
CA THR A 258 -110.48 -13.56 -36.35
C THR A 258 -109.11 -13.64 -37.02
N VAL A 259 -108.53 -12.47 -37.30
CA VAL A 259 -107.13 -12.37 -37.73
C VAL A 259 -106.29 -12.66 -36.49
N VAL A 260 -105.97 -13.94 -36.29
CA VAL A 260 -104.97 -14.33 -35.31
C VAL A 260 -103.63 -13.81 -35.85
N PRO A 261 -102.93 -12.92 -35.13
CA PRO A 261 -101.60 -12.50 -35.54
C PRO A 261 -100.72 -13.75 -35.56
N VAL A 262 -100.35 -14.19 -36.77
CA VAL A 262 -99.38 -15.27 -36.93
C VAL A 262 -98.09 -14.76 -36.32
N LEU A 263 -97.70 -15.33 -35.19
CA LEU A 263 -96.44 -15.04 -34.51
C LEU A 263 -95.32 -15.48 -35.45
N GLN A 264 -94.90 -14.59 -36.35
CA GLN A 264 -93.74 -14.82 -37.20
C GLN A 264 -92.53 -14.83 -36.27
N VAL A 265 -92.05 -16.04 -35.96
CA VAL A 265 -90.81 -16.21 -35.22
C VAL A 265 -89.70 -15.55 -36.06
N PRO A 266 -88.92 -14.60 -35.49
CA PRO A 266 -87.76 -14.05 -36.17
C PRO A 266 -86.94 -15.20 -36.76
N SER A 267 -86.54 -15.08 -38.02
CA SER A 267 -85.55 -16.01 -38.55
C SER A 267 -84.30 -15.95 -37.66
N ILE A 268 -83.66 -17.10 -37.42
CA ILE A 268 -82.45 -17.20 -36.59
C ILE A 268 -81.34 -16.22 -37.07
N ALA A 269 -81.38 -15.84 -38.35
CA ALA A 269 -80.52 -14.84 -38.97
C ALA A 269 -80.51 -13.48 -38.24
N VAL A 270 -81.61 -13.10 -37.57
CA VAL A 270 -81.73 -11.84 -36.81
C VAL A 270 -80.79 -11.82 -35.59
N TYR A 271 -80.49 -12.98 -35.00
CA TYR A 271 -79.60 -13.11 -33.84
C TYR A 271 -78.14 -13.36 -34.23
N ALA A 272 -77.84 -13.60 -35.51
CA ALA A 272 -76.49 -13.88 -35.98
C ALA A 272 -75.47 -12.79 -35.61
N PRO A 273 -75.78 -11.47 -35.69
CA PRO A 273 -74.85 -10.42 -35.29
C PRO A 273 -74.59 -10.34 -33.78
N PHE A 274 -75.59 -10.65 -32.95
CA PHE A 274 -75.41 -10.74 -31.49
C PHE A 274 -74.51 -11.93 -31.13
N ALA A 275 -74.79 -13.10 -31.72
CA ALA A 275 -73.98 -14.29 -31.51
C ALA A 275 -72.52 -14.06 -31.94
N SER A 276 -72.28 -13.40 -33.08
CA SER A 276 -70.93 -13.09 -33.52
C SER A 276 -70.20 -12.12 -32.58
N GLY A 277 -70.87 -11.08 -32.08
CA GLY A 277 -70.33 -10.17 -31.07
C GLY A 277 -69.91 -10.89 -29.78
N MET A 278 -70.77 -11.80 -29.29
CA MET A 278 -70.48 -12.62 -28.10
C MET A 278 -69.35 -13.63 -28.31
N ILE A 279 -69.25 -14.23 -29.51
CA ILE A 279 -68.13 -15.12 -29.87
C ILE A 279 -66.81 -14.35 -29.91
N ILE A 280 -66.79 -13.14 -30.49
CA ILE A 280 -65.60 -12.28 -30.50
C ILE A 280 -65.20 -11.90 -29.08
N PHE A 281 -66.15 -11.47 -28.24
CA PHE A 281 -65.89 -11.13 -26.84
C PHE A 281 -65.35 -12.34 -26.06
N GLY A 282 -66.04 -13.48 -26.12
CA GLY A 282 -65.67 -14.68 -25.38
C GLY A 282 -64.32 -15.27 -25.80
N SER A 283 -64.04 -15.31 -27.11
CA SER A 283 -62.75 -15.77 -27.63
C SER A 283 -61.60 -14.85 -27.23
N THR A 284 -61.80 -13.53 -27.31
CA THR A 284 -60.79 -12.53 -26.88
C THR A 284 -60.54 -12.62 -25.38
N LEU A 285 -61.59 -12.76 -24.58
CA LEU A 285 -61.47 -12.91 -23.12
C LEU A 285 -60.72 -14.19 -22.74
N ALA A 286 -61.05 -15.33 -23.35
CA ALA A 286 -60.36 -16.60 -23.10
C ALA A 286 -58.89 -16.53 -23.50
N PHE A 287 -58.57 -15.94 -24.65
CA PHE A 287 -57.20 -15.68 -25.08
C PHE A 287 -56.46 -14.78 -24.08
N TYR A 288 -57.08 -13.68 -23.65
CA TYR A 288 -56.51 -12.72 -22.72
C TYR A 288 -56.18 -13.34 -21.36
N LEU A 289 -57.09 -14.16 -20.80
CA LEU A 289 -56.85 -14.88 -19.55
C LEU A 289 -55.70 -15.89 -19.68
N ARG A 290 -55.61 -16.60 -20.81
CA ARG A 290 -54.51 -17.53 -21.07
C ARG A 290 -53.17 -16.79 -21.20
N TRP A 291 -53.16 -15.65 -21.88
CA TRP A 291 -51.98 -14.80 -22.03
C TRP A 291 -51.53 -14.22 -20.68
N LEU A 292 -52.47 -13.74 -19.85
CA LEU A 292 -52.18 -13.29 -18.49
C LEU A 292 -51.55 -14.39 -17.64
N ASN A 293 -52.14 -15.59 -17.64
CA ASN A 293 -51.59 -16.74 -16.91
C ASN A 293 -50.17 -17.09 -17.37
N TYR A 294 -49.91 -17.05 -18.68
CA TYR A 294 -48.57 -17.26 -19.22
C TYR A 294 -47.59 -16.18 -18.74
N LEU A 295 -48.00 -14.92 -18.79
CA LEU A 295 -47.19 -13.79 -18.37
C LEU A 295 -46.82 -13.88 -16.88
N TYR A 296 -47.81 -14.14 -16.01
CA TYR A 296 -47.57 -14.31 -14.58
C TYR A 296 -46.66 -15.47 -14.25
N ARG A 297 -46.83 -16.62 -14.92
CA ARG A 297 -45.93 -17.76 -14.75
C ARG A 297 -44.49 -17.40 -15.12
N ARG A 298 -44.30 -16.70 -16.24
CA ARG A 298 -42.97 -16.28 -16.68
C ARG A 298 -42.33 -15.27 -15.71
N HIS A 299 -43.11 -14.33 -15.17
CA HIS A 299 -42.63 -13.40 -14.16
C HIS A 299 -42.24 -14.09 -12.86
N ALA A 300 -43.12 -14.96 -12.34
CA ALA A 300 -42.83 -15.73 -11.14
C ALA A 300 -41.56 -16.57 -11.30
N GLU A 301 -41.39 -17.24 -12.45
CA GLU A 301 -40.19 -18.03 -12.75
C GLU A 301 -38.92 -17.17 -12.76
N THR A 302 -38.96 -16.02 -13.44
CA THR A 302 -37.80 -15.10 -13.47
C THR A 302 -37.47 -14.56 -12.07
N GLU A 303 -38.48 -14.25 -11.26
CA GLU A 303 -38.27 -13.84 -9.87
C GLU A 303 -37.67 -14.97 -9.02
N PHE A 304 -38.14 -16.21 -9.18
CA PHE A 304 -37.56 -17.36 -8.50
C PHE A 304 -36.11 -17.60 -8.91
N GLN A 305 -35.79 -17.49 -10.20
CA GLN A 305 -34.42 -17.61 -10.70
C GLN A 305 -33.52 -16.51 -10.15
N ASN A 306 -33.98 -15.25 -10.10
CA ASN A 306 -33.23 -14.16 -9.51
C ASN A 306 -32.99 -14.37 -8.00
N LEU A 307 -34.00 -14.86 -7.27
CA LEU A 307 -33.85 -15.20 -5.86
C LEU A 307 -32.89 -16.37 -5.63
N GLN A 308 -32.91 -17.39 -6.50
CA GLN A 308 -31.98 -18.50 -6.46
C GLN A 308 -30.56 -18.02 -6.74
N PHE A 309 -30.36 -17.22 -7.79
CA PHE A 309 -29.08 -16.63 -8.13
C PHE A 309 -28.49 -15.78 -6.99
N SER A 310 -29.33 -14.98 -6.32
CA SER A 310 -28.91 -14.21 -5.13
C SER A 310 -28.45 -15.13 -3.98
N LYS A 311 -29.18 -16.22 -3.72
CA LYS A 311 -28.76 -17.22 -2.72
C LYS A 311 -27.46 -17.91 -3.12
N ASP A 312 -27.28 -18.21 -4.39
CA ASP A 312 -26.07 -18.84 -4.90
C ASP A 312 -24.86 -17.90 -4.83
N ILE A 313 -25.00 -16.60 -5.11
CA ILE A 313 -23.93 -15.62 -4.86
C ILE A 313 -23.50 -15.63 -3.39
N LEU A 314 -24.45 -15.66 -2.46
CA LEU A 314 -24.13 -15.70 -1.03
C LEU A 314 -23.42 -16.99 -0.65
N ARG A 315 -23.88 -18.14 -1.15
CA ARG A 315 -23.21 -19.44 -0.95
C ARG A 315 -21.80 -19.45 -1.54
N ALA A 316 -21.64 -18.95 -2.77
CA ALA A 316 -20.36 -18.85 -3.46
C ALA A 316 -19.37 -17.98 -2.68
N SER A 317 -19.85 -16.84 -2.17
CA SER A 317 -19.07 -15.94 -1.33
C SER A 317 -18.58 -16.65 -0.06
N TRP A 318 -19.47 -17.38 0.62
CA TRP A 318 -19.12 -18.14 1.81
C TRP A 318 -18.07 -19.21 1.53
N ILE A 319 -18.21 -19.96 0.42
CA ILE A 319 -17.21 -20.94 -0.01
C ILE A 319 -15.87 -20.27 -0.26
N ALA A 320 -15.86 -19.13 -0.97
CA ALA A 320 -14.65 -18.37 -1.24
C ALA A 320 -14.02 -17.78 0.03
N GLU A 321 -14.81 -17.43 1.04
CA GLU A 321 -14.31 -16.97 2.34
C GLU A 321 -13.66 -18.13 3.10
N PHE A 322 -14.35 -19.27 3.15
CA PHE A 322 -13.88 -20.47 3.83
C PHE A 322 -12.58 -21.02 3.21
N THR A 323 -12.48 -21.08 1.88
CA THR A 323 -11.26 -21.54 1.20
C THR A 323 -10.09 -20.59 1.40
N LEU A 324 -10.33 -19.28 1.44
CA LEU A 324 -9.28 -18.31 1.74
C LEU A 324 -8.87 -18.34 3.21
N GLU A 325 -9.79 -18.53 4.15
CA GLU A 325 -9.44 -18.66 5.57
C GLU A 325 -8.62 -19.94 5.82
N ALA A 326 -8.98 -21.05 5.19
CA ALA A 326 -8.22 -22.30 5.28
C ALA A 326 -6.82 -22.21 4.66
N ASN A 327 -6.67 -21.48 3.56
CA ASN A 327 -5.40 -21.30 2.86
C ASN A 327 -4.52 -20.18 3.42
N ASN A 328 -4.98 -19.40 4.40
CA ASN A 328 -4.18 -18.33 5.00
C ASN A 328 -3.46 -18.89 6.25
N PRO A 329 -2.14 -19.16 6.19
CA PRO A 329 -1.37 -19.71 7.32
C PRO A 329 -1.10 -18.67 8.43
N THR A 330 -1.82 -17.55 8.47
CA THR A 330 -1.49 -16.40 9.33
C THR A 330 -1.74 -16.63 10.82
N ARG A 331 -2.19 -17.82 11.23
CA ARG A 331 -2.09 -18.26 12.62
C ARG A 331 -0.88 -19.18 12.74
N GLU A 332 0.23 -18.64 13.23
CA GLU A 332 1.50 -19.37 13.48
C GLU A 332 1.32 -20.69 14.27
N ASP A 333 0.24 -20.83 15.05
CA ASP A 333 -0.02 -22.03 15.87
C ASP A 333 -1.05 -23.00 15.29
N GLN A 334 -1.70 -22.71 14.16
CA GLN A 334 -2.70 -23.59 13.56
C GLN A 334 -2.17 -24.19 12.27
N GLN A 335 -1.98 -25.52 12.27
CA GLN A 335 -1.71 -26.26 11.05
C GLN A 335 -2.76 -25.91 9.99
N PRO A 336 -2.37 -25.78 8.71
CA PRO A 336 -3.32 -25.54 7.63
C PRO A 336 -4.44 -26.58 7.73
N PHE A 337 -5.64 -26.09 7.98
CA PHE A 337 -6.82 -26.94 8.08
C PHE A 337 -7.28 -27.24 6.66
N ASP A 338 -7.01 -28.45 6.20
CA ASP A 338 -7.55 -28.91 4.93
C ASP A 338 -9.08 -28.92 5.00
N VAL A 339 -9.70 -28.04 4.21
CA VAL A 339 -11.15 -28.00 4.08
C VAL A 339 -11.63 -29.38 3.64
N PRO A 340 -12.51 -30.04 4.40
CA PRO A 340 -13.05 -31.31 3.98
C PRO A 340 -13.75 -31.19 2.63
N GLU A 341 -13.26 -31.93 1.63
CA GLU A 341 -13.75 -31.85 0.24
C GLU A 341 -15.27 -32.07 0.15
N PHE A 342 -15.82 -32.91 1.03
CA PHE A 342 -17.26 -33.16 1.10
C PHE A 342 -18.08 -31.90 1.38
N LEU A 343 -17.57 -30.94 2.18
CA LEU A 343 -18.26 -29.68 2.45
C LEU A 343 -18.25 -28.80 1.19
N LEU A 344 -17.11 -28.69 0.51
CA LEU A 344 -17.04 -27.93 -0.75
C LEU A 344 -17.99 -28.50 -1.78
N ILE A 345 -18.03 -29.82 -1.92
CA ILE A 345 -18.97 -30.50 -2.85
C ILE A 345 -20.42 -30.20 -2.44
N GLN A 346 -20.79 -30.31 -1.16
CA GLN A 346 -22.16 -30.03 -0.72
C GLN A 346 -22.56 -28.55 -0.91
N PHE A 347 -21.67 -27.62 -0.59
CA PHE A 347 -21.94 -26.19 -0.71
C PHE A 347 -21.91 -25.70 -2.16
N SER A 348 -21.09 -26.29 -3.03
CA SER A 348 -21.03 -25.99 -4.46
C SER A 348 -22.09 -26.72 -5.29
N LYS A 349 -22.70 -27.78 -4.75
CA LYS A 349 -23.75 -28.52 -5.46
C LYS A 349 -24.95 -27.61 -5.77
N GLY A 350 -25.33 -27.57 -7.04
CA GLY A 350 -26.44 -26.77 -7.56
C GLY A 350 -26.17 -25.27 -7.57
N LEU A 351 -24.92 -24.84 -7.37
CA LEU A 351 -24.54 -23.43 -7.43
C LEU A 351 -24.60 -22.96 -8.90
N PHE A 352 -25.46 -21.98 -9.19
CA PHE A 352 -25.68 -21.47 -10.55
C PHE A 352 -26.18 -22.53 -11.53
N GLU A 353 -26.79 -23.62 -11.02
CA GLU A 353 -27.48 -24.58 -11.87
C GLU A 353 -28.77 -23.91 -12.34
N SER A 354 -28.76 -23.38 -13.56
CA SER A 354 -29.96 -22.86 -14.21
C SER A 354 -31.03 -23.94 -14.14
N ALA A 355 -32.21 -23.61 -13.60
CA ALA A 355 -33.33 -24.54 -13.45
C ALA A 355 -33.69 -25.26 -14.76
N ASP A 356 -33.35 -24.65 -15.89
CA ASP A 356 -33.36 -25.27 -17.20
C ASP A 356 -31.93 -25.65 -17.62
N GLY A 357 -31.51 -26.88 -17.35
CA GLY A 357 -30.32 -27.51 -17.94
C GLY A 357 -30.41 -27.73 -19.46
N GLY A 358 -31.44 -27.18 -20.11
CA GLY A 358 -31.47 -27.02 -21.56
C GLY A 358 -30.69 -25.76 -21.90
N SER A 359 -29.68 -25.88 -22.76
CA SER A 359 -29.05 -24.73 -23.40
C SER A 359 -30.13 -23.71 -23.76
N VAL A 360 -30.03 -22.49 -23.23
CA VAL A 360 -30.91 -21.38 -23.60
C VAL A 360 -30.69 -21.16 -25.10
N GLU A 361 -31.45 -21.88 -25.94
CA GLU A 361 -31.48 -21.66 -27.39
C GLU A 361 -31.84 -20.18 -27.54
N HIS A 362 -31.00 -19.45 -28.26
CA HIS A 362 -31.23 -18.01 -28.43
C HIS A 362 -32.63 -17.84 -29.03
N PRO A 363 -33.41 -16.79 -28.69
CA PRO A 363 -34.77 -16.61 -29.22
C PRO A 363 -34.85 -16.63 -30.76
N ILE A 364 -33.73 -16.29 -31.41
CA ILE A 364 -33.55 -16.35 -32.85
C ILE A 364 -33.45 -17.79 -33.39
N GLU A 365 -32.85 -18.71 -32.63
CA GLU A 365 -32.72 -20.13 -32.96
C GLU A 365 -34.07 -20.83 -32.82
N GLU A 366 -34.84 -20.49 -31.78
CA GLU A 366 -36.20 -20.98 -31.60
C GLU A 366 -37.11 -20.50 -32.75
N LEU A 367 -37.02 -19.22 -33.13
CA LEU A 367 -37.71 -18.67 -34.30
C LEU A 367 -37.30 -19.36 -35.61
N GLN A 368 -36.00 -19.62 -35.82
CA GLN A 368 -35.53 -20.36 -36.98
C GLN A 368 -36.06 -21.80 -37.00
N ARG A 369 -36.23 -22.42 -35.84
CA ARG A 369 -36.79 -23.78 -35.71
C ARG A 369 -38.29 -23.81 -36.03
N TYR A 370 -39.06 -22.84 -35.53
CA TYR A 370 -40.47 -22.68 -35.92
C TYR A 370 -40.59 -22.38 -37.43
N ALA A 371 -39.75 -21.48 -37.97
CA ALA A 371 -39.74 -21.18 -39.40
C ALA A 371 -39.40 -22.42 -40.25
N LYS A 372 -38.47 -23.26 -39.82
CA LYS A 372 -38.16 -24.55 -40.47
C LYS A 372 -39.33 -25.53 -40.40
N GLN A 373 -40.10 -25.56 -39.30
CA GLN A 373 -41.31 -26.39 -39.20
C GLN A 373 -42.43 -25.90 -40.14
N PHE A 374 -42.64 -24.58 -40.26
CA PHE A 374 -43.61 -24.02 -41.22
C PHE A 374 -43.22 -24.31 -42.67
N LYS A 375 -41.92 -24.28 -43.00
CA LYS A 375 -41.42 -24.63 -44.33
C LYS A 375 -41.64 -26.12 -44.68
N LYS A 376 -41.86 -26.98 -43.68
CA LYS A 376 -42.17 -28.41 -43.87
C LYS A 376 -43.67 -28.68 -43.99
N LEU A 377 -44.53 -27.74 -43.61
CA LEU A 377 -45.97 -27.75 -43.86
C LEU A 377 -46.28 -27.13 -45.23
N THR A 378 -45.61 -27.60 -46.29
CA THR A 378 -46.06 -27.32 -47.65
C THR A 378 -47.35 -28.11 -47.85
N VAL A 379 -48.48 -27.40 -47.82
CA VAL A 379 -49.81 -27.93 -48.13
C VAL A 379 -49.72 -28.56 -49.51
N GLY A 380 -49.84 -29.90 -49.58
CA GLY A 380 -49.92 -30.60 -50.84
C GLY A 380 -51.08 -30.05 -51.68
N PRO A 381 -50.98 -30.04 -53.02
CA PRO A 381 -52.04 -29.51 -53.88
C PRO A 381 -53.35 -30.22 -53.54
N ILE A 382 -54.33 -29.44 -53.10
CA ILE A 382 -55.69 -29.90 -52.86
C ILE A 382 -56.22 -30.34 -54.23
N GLN A 383 -56.20 -31.65 -54.49
CA GLN A 383 -56.90 -32.22 -55.64
C GLN A 383 -58.40 -32.05 -55.36
N MET A 384 -58.97 -30.97 -55.90
CA MET A 384 -60.42 -30.86 -56.01
C MET A 384 -60.89 -31.78 -57.12
N GLU A 385 -61.16 -33.04 -56.76
CA GLU A 385 -61.85 -33.98 -57.62
C GLU A 385 -63.35 -33.61 -57.63
N SER A 386 -63.72 -32.67 -58.49
CA SER A 386 -65.12 -32.37 -58.78
C SER A 386 -65.68 -33.45 -59.71
N LYS A 387 -66.37 -34.44 -59.15
CA LYS A 387 -67.17 -35.40 -59.92
C LYS A 387 -68.65 -34.97 -59.89
N PRO A 388 -69.24 -34.51 -61.01
CA PRO A 388 -70.67 -34.24 -61.08
C PRO A 388 -71.40 -35.52 -61.53
N ASP A 389 -72.03 -36.24 -60.61
CA ASP A 389 -72.99 -37.30 -60.95
C ASP A 389 -74.39 -36.69 -61.12
N THR A 390 -74.67 -36.29 -62.36
CA THR A 390 -76.00 -35.97 -62.85
C THR A 390 -76.74 -37.27 -63.17
N LYS A 391 -77.74 -37.65 -62.36
CA LYS A 391 -78.80 -38.59 -62.80
C LYS A 391 -80.17 -37.97 -62.54
N ALA A 392 -80.83 -37.62 -63.63
CA ALA A 392 -82.24 -37.26 -63.66
C ALA A 392 -83.12 -38.51 -63.46
N PRO A 393 -84.24 -38.43 -62.73
CA PRO A 393 -85.27 -39.46 -62.78
C PRO A 393 -86.10 -39.30 -64.05
N THR A 394 -86.18 -40.39 -64.82
CA THR A 394 -87.15 -40.58 -65.91
C THR A 394 -88.40 -41.21 -65.33
N THR A 395 -89.55 -40.67 -65.77
CA THR A 395 -90.96 -41.14 -65.65
C THR A 395 -91.60 -41.23 -64.28
#